data_AF-A0A0B1TG27-F1
#
_entry.id   AF-A0A0B1TG27-F1
#
_cell.length_a   1.000
_cell.length_b   1.000
_cell.length_c   1.000
_cell.angle_alpha   90.00
_cell.angle_beta   90.00
_cell.angle_gamma   90.00
#
_symmetry.space_group_name_H-M   'P 1'
#
loop_
_entity.id
_entity.type
_entity.pdbx_description
1 polymer ?
#
loop_
_entity_poly.entity_id
_entity_poly.type
_entity_poly.pdbx_seq_one_letter_code
_entity_poly.pdbx_strand_id
1 'polypeptide(L)'
;MAELENSLEEKVLMAELLIYNQALVDDAIQVVRTALAKKRSWSDIEKMHAVAVKNGDHVAEAIVKFDLNNNRIVLRLSDGEEGASPEDVAVSIDVSAHVNACNYYKEVKDAAEEPVRTEIAAERATKNAKEKALTTIKECISKARSKMWFEKFLWFISSENYLVVGGRDATQNKFLARRYLGPEDVYLHAEADNGASVVIRNKPGGGEIPPKTLIEAAQMATCYTEAWWSQTTPSSWWVYGHQVSRVTQTGMQATLVVRGEKNYLPSSILSIGFGILFCVDEVSAHKHQKKLQLVVPLARPQLEDSLEETSFVDIAPKPRKKKNLPTKEEEKRKEPLDVAQEDEEAHQQELQGPEEDDAEDDLTEFAETEGTEVLIAQLVSNPGPEDVLLYAVPMVGPYEFSLRSLFRILVRRMCCFTLCLWLDLMRYLLAFHDFKYKAKIKPGATRRGKAGRAAIDLFLRNRNAGQVEKELIRAMANGEEFWINIPHGCHVFAPQLHANK
;
A
#
# COMPACT_ATOMS: atom_id res chain seq x y z
N MET A 1 25.99 -32.08 25.19
CA MET A 1 26.89 -32.57 24.13
C MET A 1 27.78 -33.65 24.72
N ALA A 2 28.77 -33.32 25.55
CA ALA A 2 29.69 -34.32 26.14
C ALA A 2 29.02 -35.49 26.90
N GLU A 3 27.99 -35.25 27.71
CA GLU A 3 27.26 -36.33 28.41
C GLU A 3 26.48 -37.24 27.46
N LEU A 4 25.98 -36.69 26.34
CA LEU A 4 25.24 -37.45 25.33
C LEU A 4 26.20 -38.30 24.49
N GLU A 5 27.35 -37.73 24.13
CA GLU A 5 28.42 -38.39 23.38
C GLU A 5 28.98 -39.58 24.18
N ASN A 6 29.28 -39.39 25.47
CA ASN A 6 29.74 -40.48 26.34
C ASN A 6 28.70 -41.60 26.46
N SER A 7 27.41 -41.26 26.64
CA SER A 7 26.34 -42.28 26.70
C SER A 7 26.15 -43.02 25.37
N LEU A 8 26.44 -42.38 24.24
CA LEU A 8 26.39 -42.98 22.92
C LEU A 8 27.54 -43.98 22.73
N GLU A 9 28.74 -43.59 23.13
CA GLU A 9 29.96 -44.42 23.08
C GLU A 9 29.79 -45.67 23.94
N GLU A 10 29.24 -45.55 25.15
CA GLU A 10 28.90 -46.69 26.01
C GLU A 10 27.96 -47.68 25.29
N LYS A 11 26.91 -47.19 24.63
CA LYS A 11 25.96 -48.07 23.90
C LYS A 11 26.59 -48.74 22.68
N VAL A 12 27.52 -48.08 22.00
CA VAL A 12 28.29 -48.68 20.90
C VAL A 12 29.16 -49.81 21.43
N LEU A 13 29.86 -49.57 22.54
CA LEU A 13 30.72 -50.56 23.18
C LEU A 13 29.92 -51.79 23.66
N MET A 14 28.75 -51.56 24.27
CA MET A 14 27.81 -52.65 24.62
C MET A 14 27.38 -53.47 23.40
N ALA A 15 27.16 -52.85 22.25
CA ALA A 15 26.79 -53.54 21.02
C ALA A 15 27.95 -54.40 20.47
N GLU A 16 29.19 -53.89 20.54
CA GLU A 16 30.40 -54.61 20.13
C GLU A 16 30.66 -55.83 21.00
N LEU A 17 30.51 -55.69 22.33
CA LEU A 17 30.63 -56.80 23.28
C LEU A 17 29.62 -57.91 23.02
N LEU A 18 28.39 -57.56 22.62
CA LEU A 18 27.34 -58.53 22.25
C LEU A 18 27.68 -59.27 20.95
N ILE A 19 28.30 -58.59 19.98
CA ILE A 19 28.73 -59.21 18.72
C ILE A 19 29.90 -60.15 18.96
N TYR A 20 30.88 -59.73 19.77
CA TYR A 20 32.04 -60.54 20.10
C TYR A 20 31.66 -61.83 20.83
N ASN A 21 30.77 -61.72 21.82
CA ASN A 21 30.34 -62.84 22.67
C ASN A 21 29.05 -63.53 22.18
N GLN A 22 28.74 -63.46 20.88
CA GLN A 22 27.44 -63.87 20.34
C GLN A 22 27.02 -65.29 20.77
N ALA A 23 27.93 -66.27 20.70
CA ALA A 23 27.64 -67.66 21.06
C ALA A 23 27.22 -67.80 22.53
N LEU A 24 27.95 -67.16 23.44
CA LEU A 24 27.67 -67.19 24.88
C LEU A 24 26.32 -66.52 25.20
N VAL A 25 26.02 -65.40 24.52
CA VAL A 25 24.78 -64.66 24.71
C VAL A 25 23.58 -65.47 24.21
N ASP A 26 23.67 -66.08 23.03
CA ASP A 26 22.60 -66.92 22.47
C ASP A 26 22.37 -68.19 23.32
N ASP A 27 23.44 -68.81 23.85
CA ASP A 27 23.34 -69.94 24.78
C ASP A 27 22.64 -69.52 26.09
N ALA A 28 23.00 -68.38 26.67
CA ALA A 28 22.35 -67.84 27.87
C ALA A 28 20.85 -67.57 27.62
N ILE A 29 20.50 -66.95 26.49
CA ILE A 29 19.12 -66.72 26.08
C ILE A 29 18.37 -68.05 25.95
N GLN A 30 18.97 -69.05 25.32
CA GLN A 30 18.35 -70.36 25.12
C GLN A 30 18.11 -71.10 26.45
N VAL A 31 19.08 -71.08 27.38
CA VAL A 31 18.92 -71.66 28.71
C VAL A 31 17.72 -71.04 29.43
N VAL A 32 17.62 -69.71 29.45
CA VAL A 32 16.51 -69.01 30.12
C VAL A 32 15.18 -69.26 29.42
N ARG A 33 15.14 -69.23 28.09
CA ARG A 33 13.93 -69.55 27.31
C ARG A 33 13.43 -70.96 27.57
N THR A 34 14.32 -71.96 27.66
CA THR A 34 13.91 -73.34 27.96
C THR A 34 13.36 -73.50 29.38
N ALA A 35 13.86 -72.72 30.34
CA ALA A 35 13.33 -72.70 31.70
C ALA A 35 11.93 -72.03 31.75
N LEU A 36 11.75 -70.92 31.03
CA LEU A 36 10.46 -70.25 30.87
C LEU A 36 9.44 -71.16 30.16
N ALA A 37 9.85 -71.90 29.13
CA ALA A 37 8.99 -72.86 28.42
C ALA A 37 8.49 -74.00 29.33
N LYS A 38 9.30 -74.39 30.34
CA LYS A 38 8.92 -75.36 31.38
C LYS A 38 8.01 -74.75 32.47
N LYS A 39 7.52 -73.52 32.28
CA LYS A 39 6.69 -72.77 33.24
C LYS A 39 7.33 -72.64 34.63
N ARG A 40 8.66 -72.56 34.69
CA ARG A 40 9.37 -72.27 35.94
C ARG A 40 9.16 -70.82 36.32
N SER A 41 8.94 -70.56 37.61
CA SER A 41 8.92 -69.19 38.10
C SER A 41 10.34 -68.61 38.06
N TRP A 42 10.48 -67.29 37.92
CA TRP A 42 11.79 -66.66 37.94
C TRP A 42 12.59 -66.90 39.22
N SER A 43 11.92 -66.99 40.37
CA SER A 43 12.55 -67.38 41.64
C SER A 43 13.11 -68.81 41.60
N ASP A 44 12.56 -69.69 40.75
CA ASP A 44 13.12 -71.03 40.54
C ASP A 44 14.27 -70.99 39.53
N ILE A 45 14.24 -70.09 38.54
CA ILE A 45 15.34 -69.87 37.59
C ILE A 45 16.58 -69.34 38.33
N GLU A 46 16.42 -68.40 39.26
CA GLU A 46 17.52 -67.91 40.11
C GLU A 46 18.13 -69.02 40.99
N LYS A 47 17.29 -69.89 41.57
CA LYS A 47 17.78 -71.06 42.33
C LYS A 47 18.52 -72.05 41.44
N MET A 48 18.03 -72.28 40.22
CA MET A 48 18.69 -73.15 39.24
C MET A 48 20.02 -72.57 38.78
N HIS A 49 20.07 -71.26 38.56
CA HIS A 49 21.29 -70.51 38.24
C HIS A 49 22.31 -70.64 39.37
N ALA A 50 21.92 -70.47 40.64
CA ALA A 50 22.83 -70.64 41.78
C ALA A 50 23.42 -72.06 41.89
N VAL A 51 22.68 -73.09 41.46
CA VAL A 51 23.19 -74.46 41.39
C VAL A 51 24.13 -74.66 40.21
N ALA A 52 23.80 -74.10 39.04
CA ALA A 52 24.63 -74.15 37.84
C ALA A 52 25.98 -73.43 38.03
N VAL A 53 25.98 -72.29 38.72
CA VAL A 53 27.21 -71.57 39.11
C VAL A 53 28.07 -72.42 40.04
N LYS A 54 27.49 -73.14 41.01
CA LYS A 54 28.24 -74.06 41.89
C LYS A 54 28.84 -75.26 41.15
N ASN A 55 28.23 -75.65 40.03
CA ASN A 55 28.71 -76.74 39.18
C ASN A 55 29.79 -76.29 38.18
N GLY A 56 30.06 -74.99 38.08
CA GLY A 56 31.08 -74.41 37.20
C GLY A 56 30.63 -74.23 35.75
N ASP A 57 29.34 -73.99 35.50
CA ASP A 57 28.83 -73.72 34.16
C ASP A 57 29.22 -72.31 33.68
N HIS A 58 30.06 -72.22 32.65
CA HIS A 58 30.55 -70.95 32.08
C HIS A 58 29.45 -69.97 31.65
N VAL A 59 28.34 -70.45 31.11
CA VAL A 59 27.18 -69.61 30.72
C VAL A 59 26.46 -69.05 31.95
N ALA A 60 26.38 -69.82 33.04
CA ALA A 60 25.73 -69.39 34.27
C ALA A 60 26.57 -68.34 35.00
N GLU A 61 27.90 -68.49 35.01
CA GLU A 61 28.82 -67.51 35.59
C GLU A 61 28.75 -66.13 34.90
N ALA A 62 28.45 -66.10 33.60
CA ALA A 62 28.29 -64.86 32.85
C ALA A 62 27.00 -64.09 33.18
N ILE A 63 25.98 -64.74 33.75
CA ILE A 63 24.71 -64.08 34.11
C ILE A 63 24.82 -63.43 35.50
N VAL A 64 24.78 -62.10 35.55
CA VAL A 64 24.92 -61.32 36.79
C VAL A 64 23.57 -61.08 37.45
N LYS A 65 22.56 -60.71 36.66
CA LYS A 65 21.26 -60.28 37.17
C LYS A 65 20.13 -60.63 36.20
N PHE A 66 18.98 -61.02 36.77
CA PHE A 66 17.73 -61.18 36.03
C PHE A 66 16.85 -59.94 36.27
N ASP A 67 16.37 -59.30 35.19
CA ASP A 67 15.40 -58.21 35.26
C ASP A 67 14.02 -58.71 34.80
N LEU A 68 13.21 -59.02 35.81
CA LEU A 68 11.89 -59.63 35.72
C LEU A 68 10.87 -58.75 34.99
N ASN A 69 10.99 -57.44 35.15
CA ASN A 69 9.99 -56.49 34.70
C ASN A 69 10.12 -56.20 33.20
N ASN A 70 11.34 -56.25 32.68
CA ASN A 70 11.66 -55.90 31.31
C ASN A 70 12.01 -57.11 30.44
N ASN A 71 11.94 -58.33 30.98
CA ASN A 71 12.34 -59.58 30.32
C ASN A 71 13.79 -59.54 29.79
N ARG A 72 14.69 -59.00 30.62
CA ARG A 72 16.11 -58.83 30.30
C ARG A 72 16.99 -59.62 31.27
N ILE A 73 18.12 -60.09 30.77
CA ILE A 73 19.23 -60.60 31.58
C ILE A 73 20.42 -59.66 31.44
N VAL A 74 21.13 -59.43 32.53
CA VAL A 74 22.38 -58.67 32.51
C VAL A 74 23.51 -59.68 32.46
N LEU A 75 24.28 -59.63 31.37
CA LEU A 75 25.43 -60.49 31.13
C LEU A 75 26.71 -59.71 31.34
N ARG A 76 27.67 -60.30 32.04
CA ARG A 76 29.03 -59.78 32.14
C ARG A 76 29.83 -60.28 30.94
N LEU A 77 30.18 -59.36 30.06
CA LEU A 77 30.87 -59.65 28.80
C LEU A 77 32.25 -58.99 28.77
N SER A 78 33.21 -59.64 28.14
CA SER A 78 34.57 -59.13 27.94
C SER A 78 35.00 -59.34 26.48
N ASP A 79 35.87 -58.48 25.97
CA ASP A 79 36.44 -58.55 24.61
C ASP A 79 37.71 -59.40 24.52
N GLY A 80 38.24 -59.88 25.65
CA GLY A 80 39.41 -60.76 25.70
C GLY A 80 40.76 -60.05 25.64
N GLU A 81 40.81 -58.72 25.72
CA GLU A 81 42.08 -57.99 25.81
C GLU A 81 42.68 -58.04 27.23
N GLU A 82 44.00 -58.24 27.33
CA GLU A 82 44.74 -58.23 28.60
C GLU A 82 44.70 -56.83 29.24
N GLY A 83 43.64 -56.55 30.01
CA GLY A 83 43.44 -55.27 30.70
C GLY A 83 42.03 -54.68 30.59
N ALA A 84 41.15 -55.26 29.75
CA ALA A 84 39.77 -54.80 29.62
C ALA A 84 38.93 -55.18 30.84
N SER A 85 38.23 -54.20 31.43
CA SER A 85 37.28 -54.45 32.50
C SER A 85 36.01 -55.07 31.91
N PRO A 86 35.54 -56.22 32.42
CA PRO A 86 34.30 -56.82 31.95
C PRO A 86 33.12 -55.89 32.25
N GLU A 87 32.23 -55.74 31.28
CA GLU A 87 31.12 -54.79 31.33
C GLU A 87 29.78 -55.54 31.42
N ASP A 88 28.83 -54.95 32.16
CA ASP A 88 27.53 -55.56 32.44
C ASP A 88 26.50 -55.05 31.42
N VAL A 89 26.19 -55.88 30.40
CA VAL A 89 25.30 -55.52 29.28
C VAL A 89 23.92 -56.12 29.48
N ALA A 90 22.87 -55.29 29.35
CA ALA A 90 21.50 -55.75 29.40
C ALA A 90 21.07 -56.36 28.05
N VAL A 91 20.60 -57.60 28.07
CA VAL A 91 20.21 -58.39 26.90
C VAL A 91 18.75 -58.77 27.00
N SER A 92 17.96 -58.48 25.96
CA SER A 92 16.56 -58.89 25.91
C SER A 92 16.45 -60.35 25.50
N ILE A 93 15.71 -61.12 26.30
CA ILE A 93 15.58 -62.57 26.13
C ILE A 93 14.65 -62.90 24.96
N ASP A 94 13.83 -61.95 24.51
CA ASP A 94 12.86 -62.12 23.42
C ASP A 94 13.49 -62.20 22.03
N VAL A 95 14.73 -61.73 21.87
CA VAL A 95 15.43 -61.65 20.58
C VAL A 95 16.81 -62.31 20.65
N SER A 96 17.45 -62.55 19.51
CA SER A 96 18.81 -63.13 19.48
C SER A 96 19.87 -62.10 19.86
N ALA A 97 21.08 -62.56 20.15
CA ALA A 97 22.25 -61.72 20.45
C ALA A 97 22.49 -60.66 19.36
N HIS A 98 22.42 -61.05 18.09
CA HIS A 98 22.62 -60.13 16.96
C HIS A 98 21.55 -59.03 16.91
N VAL A 99 20.28 -59.37 17.14
CA VAL A 99 19.19 -58.38 17.14
C VAL A 99 19.30 -57.43 18.33
N ASN A 100 19.74 -57.92 19.49
CA ASN A 100 20.06 -57.07 20.63
C ASN A 100 21.15 -56.05 20.27
N ALA A 101 22.26 -56.47 19.66
CA ALA A 101 23.30 -55.56 19.19
C ALA A 101 22.79 -54.54 18.15
N CYS A 102 21.98 -54.99 17.18
CA CYS A 102 21.36 -54.10 16.21
C CYS A 102 20.45 -53.05 16.85
N ASN A 103 19.78 -53.37 17.95
CA ASN A 103 18.91 -52.41 18.64
C ASN A 103 19.74 -51.31 19.33
N TYR A 104 20.87 -51.64 19.95
CA TYR A 104 21.78 -50.63 20.51
C TYR A 104 22.31 -49.69 19.42
N TYR A 105 22.72 -50.21 18.24
CA TYR A 105 23.12 -49.36 17.11
C TYR A 105 21.98 -48.50 16.56
N LYS A 106 20.74 -49.01 16.55
CA LYS A 106 19.58 -48.22 16.14
C LYS A 106 19.31 -47.07 17.12
N GLU A 107 19.35 -47.33 18.42
CA GLU A 107 19.20 -46.28 19.44
C GLU A 107 20.27 -45.19 19.30
N VAL A 108 21.51 -45.59 19.03
CA VAL A 108 22.62 -44.68 18.76
C VAL A 108 22.33 -43.80 17.54
N LYS A 109 21.89 -44.41 16.44
CA LYS A 109 21.55 -43.70 15.21
C LYS A 109 20.38 -42.74 15.41
N ASP A 110 19.31 -43.19 16.06
CA ASP A 110 18.10 -42.40 16.26
C ASP A 110 18.37 -41.20 17.19
N ALA A 111 19.14 -41.40 18.26
CA ALA A 111 19.57 -40.33 19.17
C ALA A 111 20.48 -39.29 18.49
N ALA A 112 21.32 -39.71 17.54
CA ALA A 112 22.18 -38.81 16.78
C ALA A 112 21.40 -37.99 15.71
N GLU A 113 20.34 -38.55 15.13
CA GLU A 113 19.52 -37.88 14.12
C GLU A 113 18.45 -36.93 14.70
N GLU A 114 18.03 -37.15 15.95
CA GLU A 114 17.03 -36.34 16.66
C GLU A 114 17.34 -34.83 16.72
N PRO A 115 18.55 -34.36 17.10
CA PRO A 115 18.85 -32.92 17.16
C PRO A 115 18.72 -32.24 15.78
N VAL A 116 19.19 -32.90 14.72
CA VAL A 116 19.13 -32.39 13.34
C VAL A 116 17.67 -32.27 12.88
N ARG A 117 16.83 -33.26 13.17
CA ARG A 117 15.40 -33.22 12.83
C ARG A 117 14.68 -32.09 13.57
N THR A 118 15.04 -31.88 14.83
CA THR A 118 14.45 -30.84 15.68
C THR A 118 14.83 -29.43 15.20
N GLU A 119 16.08 -29.24 14.80
CA GLU A 119 16.58 -27.98 14.23
C GLU A 119 15.88 -27.64 12.90
N ILE A 120 15.77 -28.59 11.97
CA ILE A 120 15.07 -28.38 10.69
C ILE A 120 13.59 -28.04 10.91
N ALA A 121 12.94 -28.68 11.89
CA ALA A 121 11.55 -28.38 12.24
C ALA A 121 11.41 -26.96 12.82
N ALA A 122 12.34 -26.54 13.68
CA ALA A 122 12.38 -25.21 14.26
C ALA A 122 12.61 -24.11 13.20
N GLU A 123 13.54 -24.32 12.27
CA GLU A 123 13.77 -23.40 11.14
C GLU A 123 12.53 -23.24 10.26
N ARG A 124 11.85 -24.35 9.93
CA ARG A 124 10.61 -24.30 9.15
C ARG A 124 9.50 -23.55 9.90
N ALA A 125 9.36 -23.78 11.20
CA ALA A 125 8.38 -23.09 12.03
C ALA A 125 8.65 -21.58 12.08
N THR A 126 9.91 -21.17 12.28
CA THR A 126 10.28 -19.74 12.32
C THR A 126 10.12 -19.05 10.96
N LYS A 127 10.45 -19.72 9.86
CA LYS A 127 10.21 -19.20 8.50
C LYS A 127 8.72 -19.00 8.23
N ASN A 128 7.89 -19.99 8.54
CA ASN A 128 6.44 -19.91 8.37
C ASN A 128 5.82 -18.82 9.27
N ALA A 129 6.32 -18.65 10.50
CA ALA A 129 5.88 -17.58 11.39
C ALA A 129 6.24 -16.19 10.83
N LYS A 130 7.45 -16.02 10.27
CA LYS A 130 7.86 -14.77 9.61
C LYS A 130 6.99 -14.44 8.40
N GLU A 131 6.73 -15.42 7.53
CA GLU A 131 5.88 -15.22 6.35
C GLU A 131 4.43 -14.86 6.76
N LYS A 132 3.87 -15.55 7.77
CA LYS A 132 2.54 -15.21 8.30
C LYS A 132 2.49 -13.82 8.95
N ALA A 133 3.54 -13.40 9.64
CA ALA A 133 3.62 -12.06 10.20
C ALA A 133 3.64 -11.00 9.10
N LEU A 134 4.43 -11.20 8.04
CA LEU A 134 4.50 -10.29 6.89
C LEU A 134 3.17 -10.23 6.11
N THR A 135 2.47 -11.36 5.93
CA THR A 135 1.14 -11.34 5.30
C THR A 135 0.11 -10.64 6.16
N THR A 136 0.12 -10.87 7.47
CA THR A 136 -0.78 -10.19 8.41
C THR A 136 -0.54 -8.68 8.41
N ILE A 137 0.73 -8.24 8.41
CA ILE A 137 1.10 -6.82 8.28
C ILE A 137 0.59 -6.24 6.95
N LYS A 138 0.77 -6.95 5.82
CA LYS A 138 0.25 -6.52 4.51
C LYS A 138 -1.28 -6.38 4.50
N GLU A 139 -2.00 -7.32 5.12
CA GLU A 139 -3.45 -7.28 5.24
C GLU A 139 -3.92 -6.15 6.17
N CYS A 140 -3.18 -5.86 7.25
CA CYS A 140 -3.46 -4.71 8.11
C CYS A 140 -3.23 -3.39 7.37
N ILE A 141 -2.15 -3.26 6.59
CA ILE A 141 -1.87 -2.06 5.79
C ILE A 141 -2.95 -1.85 4.71
N SER A 142 -3.42 -2.92 4.05
CA SER A 142 -4.46 -2.82 3.03
C SER A 142 -5.85 -2.51 3.60
N LYS A 143 -6.17 -3.02 4.81
CA LYS A 143 -7.43 -2.73 5.51
C LYS A 143 -7.44 -1.37 6.21
N ALA A 144 -6.28 -0.82 6.58
CA ALA A 144 -6.16 0.47 7.27
C ALA A 144 -6.15 1.70 6.34
N ARG A 145 -6.07 1.50 5.01
CA ARG A 145 -6.08 2.61 4.05
C ARG A 145 -7.47 3.21 3.93
N SER A 146 -7.68 4.38 4.52
CA SER A 146 -8.81 5.25 4.18
C SER A 146 -8.58 5.81 2.77
N LYS A 147 -9.42 5.43 1.81
CA LYS A 147 -9.35 5.98 0.46
C LYS A 147 -9.82 7.42 0.50
N MET A 148 -9.05 8.34 -0.07
CA MET A 148 -9.50 9.73 -0.18
C MET A 148 -10.69 9.79 -1.14
N TRP A 149 -11.68 10.63 -0.84
CA TRP A 149 -12.95 10.67 -1.58
C TRP A 149 -12.75 10.90 -3.09
N PHE A 150 -11.70 11.64 -3.48
CA PHE A 150 -11.40 11.97 -4.86
C PHE A 150 -10.69 10.84 -5.64
N GLU A 151 -10.18 9.80 -4.97
CA GLU A 151 -9.53 8.66 -5.65
C GLU A 151 -10.49 7.90 -6.57
N LYS A 152 -11.80 8.01 -6.31
CA LYS A 152 -12.85 7.43 -7.16
C LYS A 152 -12.97 8.14 -8.52
N PHE A 153 -12.30 9.26 -8.74
CA PHE A 153 -12.30 10.04 -9.99
C PHE A 153 -10.92 10.02 -10.68
N LEU A 154 -10.83 10.62 -11.87
CA LEU A 154 -9.54 11.07 -12.38
C LEU A 154 -9.09 12.22 -11.49
N TRP A 155 -7.86 12.22 -11.01
CA TRP A 155 -7.40 13.29 -10.14
C TRP A 155 -5.90 13.48 -10.23
N PHE A 156 -5.48 14.71 -9.96
CA PHE A 156 -4.09 15.04 -9.71
C PHE A 156 -3.99 16.29 -8.82
N ILE A 157 -2.82 16.47 -8.21
CA ILE A 157 -2.47 17.71 -7.54
C ILE A 157 -1.67 18.54 -8.54
N SER A 158 -2.12 19.76 -8.81
CA SER A 158 -1.44 20.70 -9.71
C SER A 158 -0.08 21.10 -9.15
N SER A 159 0.78 21.65 -10.00
CA SER A 159 2.09 22.15 -9.55
C SER A 159 2.01 23.30 -8.53
N GLU A 160 0.84 23.90 -8.37
CA GLU A 160 0.57 24.98 -7.40
C GLU A 160 -0.30 24.50 -6.22
N ASN A 161 -0.37 23.18 -6.03
CA ASN A 161 -1.05 22.50 -4.94
C ASN A 161 -2.58 22.68 -4.94
N TYR A 162 -3.20 22.75 -6.12
CA TYR A 162 -4.65 22.68 -6.26
C TYR A 162 -5.09 21.24 -6.56
N LEU A 163 -6.19 20.81 -5.95
CA LEU A 163 -6.80 19.53 -6.29
C LEU A 163 -7.62 19.68 -7.57
N VAL A 164 -7.27 18.89 -8.57
CA VAL A 164 -8.00 18.82 -9.84
C VAL A 164 -8.62 17.44 -9.95
N VAL A 165 -9.94 17.40 -10.19
CA VAL A 165 -10.74 16.18 -10.24
C VAL A 165 -11.51 16.13 -11.55
N GLY A 166 -11.59 14.99 -12.21
CA GLY A 166 -12.31 14.80 -13.46
C GLY A 166 -13.11 13.50 -13.49
N GLY A 167 -14.26 13.51 -14.14
CA GLY A 167 -15.04 12.28 -14.34
C GLY A 167 -14.47 11.44 -15.49
N ARG A 168 -14.60 10.11 -15.38
CA ARG A 168 -14.22 9.13 -16.42
C ARG A 168 -15.31 8.96 -17.48
N ASP A 169 -16.56 9.07 -17.05
CA ASP A 169 -17.75 8.79 -17.84
C ASP A 169 -18.76 9.92 -17.71
N ALA A 170 -19.70 10.01 -18.65
CA ALA A 170 -20.75 11.04 -18.65
C ALA A 170 -21.59 11.05 -17.36
N THR A 171 -21.88 9.88 -16.77
CA THR A 171 -22.59 9.77 -15.49
C THR A 171 -21.75 10.35 -14.36
N GLN A 172 -20.46 10.02 -14.32
CA GLN A 172 -19.53 10.51 -13.30
C GLN A 172 -19.29 12.02 -13.43
N ASN A 173 -19.23 12.54 -14.66
CA ASN A 173 -19.13 13.98 -14.94
C ASN A 173 -20.30 14.76 -14.34
N LYS A 174 -21.53 14.26 -14.51
CA LYS A 174 -22.74 14.89 -13.93
C LYS A 174 -22.72 14.84 -12.41
N PHE A 175 -22.37 13.69 -11.85
CA PHE A 175 -22.24 13.53 -10.39
C PHE A 175 -21.19 14.49 -9.82
N LEU A 176 -20.02 14.58 -10.45
CA LEU A 176 -18.95 15.48 -10.04
C LEU A 176 -19.39 16.96 -10.04
N ALA A 177 -20.02 17.41 -11.13
CA ALA A 177 -20.44 18.81 -11.29
C ALA A 177 -21.64 19.19 -10.41
N ARG A 178 -22.52 18.23 -10.06
CA ARG A 178 -23.64 18.49 -9.15
C ARG A 178 -23.19 18.54 -7.70
N ARG A 179 -22.37 17.58 -7.29
CA ARG A 179 -22.02 17.34 -5.89
C ARG A 179 -20.81 18.14 -5.41
N TYR A 180 -19.75 18.19 -6.22
CA TYR A 180 -18.42 18.66 -5.77
C TYR A 180 -17.96 19.97 -6.42
N LEU A 181 -18.81 20.64 -7.21
CA LEU A 181 -18.50 21.94 -7.80
C LEU A 181 -19.04 23.07 -6.92
N GLY A 182 -18.18 23.72 -6.16
CA GLY A 182 -18.51 24.93 -5.39
C GLY A 182 -18.64 26.17 -6.29
N PRO A 183 -19.21 27.27 -5.78
CA PRO A 183 -19.41 28.50 -6.57
C PRO A 183 -18.10 29.20 -6.99
N GLU A 184 -17.07 29.09 -6.16
CA GLU A 184 -15.71 29.67 -6.35
C GLU A 184 -14.75 28.71 -7.07
N ASP A 185 -15.18 27.49 -7.34
CA ASP A 185 -14.40 26.50 -8.08
C ASP A 185 -14.44 26.80 -9.57
N VAL A 186 -13.51 26.21 -10.33
CA VAL A 186 -13.50 26.32 -11.79
C VAL A 186 -13.93 25.00 -12.41
N TYR A 187 -14.86 25.09 -13.35
CA TYR A 187 -15.29 24.01 -14.21
C TYR A 187 -14.64 24.13 -15.58
N LEU A 188 -14.09 23.02 -16.09
CA LEU A 188 -13.34 22.97 -17.34
C LEU A 188 -13.79 21.78 -18.19
N HIS A 189 -13.88 21.99 -19.50
CA HIS A 189 -14.24 20.95 -20.47
C HIS A 189 -13.50 21.13 -21.80
N ALA A 190 -13.15 20.02 -22.46
CA ALA A 190 -12.57 20.02 -23.79
C ALA A 190 -13.65 20.05 -24.87
N GLU A 191 -13.45 20.77 -25.97
CA GLU A 191 -14.38 20.83 -27.10
C GLU A 191 -14.20 19.60 -28.01
N ALA A 192 -14.48 18.43 -27.44
CA ALA A 192 -14.40 17.14 -28.10
C ALA A 192 -15.44 16.18 -27.52
N ASP A 193 -15.82 15.19 -28.31
CA ASP A 193 -16.75 14.14 -27.88
C ASP A 193 -16.15 13.30 -26.76
N ASN A 194 -17.04 12.88 -25.85
CA ASN A 194 -16.72 12.09 -24.67
C ASN A 194 -15.62 12.71 -23.78
N GLY A 195 -15.57 14.04 -23.71
CA GLY A 195 -14.60 14.75 -22.89
C GLY A 195 -14.83 14.57 -21.39
N ALA A 196 -13.73 14.39 -20.65
CA ALA A 196 -13.77 14.47 -19.20
C ALA A 196 -14.18 15.88 -18.75
N SER A 197 -15.17 15.94 -17.86
CA SER A 197 -15.52 17.19 -17.16
C SER A 197 -14.61 17.33 -15.96
N VAL A 198 -13.85 18.42 -15.89
CA VAL A 198 -12.81 18.64 -14.89
C VAL A 198 -13.20 19.79 -13.97
N VAL A 199 -13.04 19.60 -12.67
CA VAL A 199 -13.28 20.57 -11.61
C VAL A 199 -11.96 20.85 -10.91
N ILE A 200 -11.63 22.13 -10.75
CA ILE A 200 -10.49 22.59 -9.96
C ILE A 200 -11.04 23.13 -8.65
N ARG A 201 -10.71 22.46 -7.55
CA ARG A 201 -11.11 22.89 -6.21
C ARG A 201 -10.27 24.08 -5.78
N ASN A 202 -10.93 25.21 -5.53
CA ASN A 202 -10.29 26.44 -5.10
C ASN A 202 -10.01 26.39 -3.59
N LYS A 203 -9.10 27.25 -3.14
CA LYS A 203 -8.73 27.38 -1.72
C LYS A 203 -9.87 28.05 -0.93
N PRO A 204 -10.01 27.76 0.37
CA PRO A 204 -11.00 28.41 1.21
C PRO A 204 -10.75 29.92 1.26
N GLY A 205 -11.76 30.71 0.89
CA GLY A 205 -11.65 32.18 0.76
C GLY A 205 -11.68 32.70 -0.67
N GLY A 206 -11.67 31.80 -1.67
CA GLY A 206 -11.73 32.16 -3.07
C GLY A 206 -10.42 32.77 -3.60
N GLY A 207 -10.40 33.08 -4.89
CA GLY A 207 -9.24 33.65 -5.57
C GLY A 207 -9.13 33.20 -7.02
N GLU A 208 -8.36 33.96 -7.80
CA GLU A 208 -8.09 33.59 -9.19
C GLU A 208 -7.14 32.39 -9.25
N ILE A 209 -7.57 31.35 -9.97
CA ILE A 209 -6.74 30.18 -10.21
C ILE A 209 -5.64 30.57 -11.19
N PRO A 210 -4.36 30.30 -10.88
CA PRO A 210 -3.28 30.72 -11.76
C PRO A 210 -3.41 30.03 -13.13
N PRO A 211 -2.98 30.71 -14.22
CA PRO A 211 -3.14 30.19 -15.58
C PRO A 211 -2.41 28.86 -15.81
N LYS A 212 -1.39 28.57 -15.01
CA LYS A 212 -0.64 27.32 -15.07
C LYS A 212 -1.51 26.12 -14.66
N THR A 213 -2.18 26.21 -13.51
CA THR A 213 -3.13 25.20 -13.05
C THR A 213 -4.29 25.01 -14.04
N LEU A 214 -4.77 26.10 -14.67
CA LEU A 214 -5.81 26.02 -15.71
C LEU A 214 -5.33 25.23 -16.94
N ILE A 215 -4.11 25.47 -17.41
CA ILE A 215 -3.54 24.74 -18.56
C ILE A 215 -3.28 23.27 -18.21
N GLU A 216 -2.78 22.99 -17.00
CA GLU A 216 -2.60 21.62 -16.49
C GLU A 216 -3.93 20.85 -16.47
N ALA A 217 -5.01 21.49 -16.00
CA ALA A 217 -6.35 20.92 -16.03
C ALA A 217 -6.89 20.73 -17.46
N ALA A 218 -6.65 21.69 -18.37
CA ALA A 218 -7.02 21.58 -19.78
C ALA A 218 -6.34 20.41 -20.50
N GLN A 219 -5.06 20.19 -20.19
CA GLN A 219 -4.31 19.07 -20.71
C GLN A 219 -4.90 17.74 -20.24
N MET A 220 -5.31 17.64 -18.97
CA MET A 220 -6.05 16.48 -18.48
C MET A 220 -7.36 16.29 -19.26
N ALA A 221 -8.22 17.32 -19.32
CA ALA A 221 -9.50 17.23 -20.01
C ALA A 221 -9.33 16.78 -21.47
N THR A 222 -8.34 17.33 -22.17
CA THR A 222 -8.02 16.99 -23.56
C THR A 222 -7.53 15.53 -23.71
N CYS A 223 -6.68 15.05 -22.80
CA CYS A 223 -6.13 13.70 -22.87
C CYS A 223 -7.14 12.58 -22.56
N TYR A 224 -8.24 12.91 -21.86
CA TYR A 224 -9.36 11.99 -21.61
C TYR A 224 -10.56 12.29 -22.52
N THR A 225 -10.28 12.51 -23.80
CA THR A 225 -11.28 12.63 -24.87
C THR A 225 -10.93 11.67 -26.01
N GLU A 226 -11.77 11.60 -27.04
CA GLU A 226 -11.43 10.91 -28.29
C GLU A 226 -10.14 11.44 -28.95
N ALA A 227 -9.74 12.66 -28.64
CA ALA A 227 -8.52 13.29 -29.14
C ALA A 227 -7.25 12.48 -28.83
N TRP A 228 -7.24 11.70 -27.75
CA TRP A 228 -6.14 10.80 -27.40
C TRP A 228 -5.83 9.81 -28.52
N TRP A 229 -6.88 9.29 -29.17
CA TRP A 229 -6.77 8.28 -30.21
C TRP A 229 -6.58 8.87 -31.59
N SER A 230 -7.33 9.93 -31.89
CA SER A 230 -7.23 10.63 -33.17
C SER A 230 -5.97 11.50 -33.27
N GLN A 231 -5.24 11.67 -32.16
CA GLN A 231 -4.08 12.54 -32.03
C GLN A 231 -4.36 14.01 -32.42
N THR A 232 -5.61 14.43 -32.24
CA THR A 232 -6.05 15.81 -32.47
C THR A 232 -5.88 16.63 -31.20
N THR A 233 -5.76 17.96 -31.30
CA THR A 233 -5.62 18.83 -30.12
C THR A 233 -6.77 19.83 -30.05
N PRO A 234 -7.95 19.41 -29.55
CA PRO A 234 -9.13 20.28 -29.45
C PRO A 234 -8.87 21.50 -28.55
N SER A 235 -9.64 22.56 -28.79
CA SER A 235 -9.75 23.69 -27.86
C SER A 235 -10.34 23.21 -26.53
N SER A 236 -9.95 23.88 -25.44
CA SER A 236 -10.56 23.69 -24.13
C SER A 236 -11.08 25.01 -23.62
N TRP A 237 -12.10 24.98 -22.78
CA TRP A 237 -12.67 26.18 -22.18
C TRP A 237 -13.01 25.95 -20.71
N TRP A 238 -13.05 27.04 -19.95
CA TRP A 238 -13.41 27.02 -18.53
C TRP A 238 -14.40 28.12 -18.17
N VAL A 239 -15.12 27.89 -17.07
CA VAL A 239 -16.09 28.80 -16.45
C VAL A 239 -16.04 28.63 -14.94
N TYR A 240 -16.51 29.61 -14.18
CA TYR A 240 -16.65 29.49 -12.73
C TYR A 240 -17.84 28.60 -12.36
N GLY A 241 -17.79 28.00 -11.18
CA GLY A 241 -18.82 27.09 -10.70
C GLY A 241 -20.20 27.74 -10.58
N HIS A 242 -20.28 29.01 -10.19
CA HIS A 242 -21.54 29.76 -10.17
C HIS A 242 -22.19 29.94 -11.56
N GLN A 243 -21.43 29.77 -12.65
CA GLN A 243 -21.94 29.82 -14.02
C GLN A 243 -22.56 28.49 -14.47
N VAL A 244 -22.36 27.41 -13.73
CA VAL A 244 -22.85 26.08 -14.08
C VAL A 244 -24.17 25.83 -13.37
N SER A 245 -25.25 25.72 -14.15
CA SER A 245 -26.58 25.41 -13.63
C SER A 245 -26.72 23.91 -13.39
N ARG A 246 -27.08 23.53 -12.16
CA ARG A 246 -27.32 22.15 -11.74
C ARG A 246 -28.70 21.63 -12.16
N VAL A 247 -29.62 22.53 -12.49
CA VAL A 247 -31.00 22.23 -12.91
C VAL A 247 -31.08 22.07 -14.43
N THR A 248 -31.72 20.98 -14.85
CA THR A 248 -32.04 20.68 -16.26
C THR A 248 -33.39 21.27 -16.61
N GLN A 249 -33.52 21.95 -17.76
CA GLN A 249 -34.71 22.74 -18.07
C GLN A 249 -35.99 21.94 -18.41
N THR A 250 -35.92 20.63 -18.66
CA THR A 250 -37.09 19.83 -19.07
C THR A 250 -36.70 18.37 -19.02
N GLY A 251 -37.44 17.53 -18.27
CA GLY A 251 -37.31 16.08 -17.97
C GLY A 251 -36.75 15.07 -18.99
N MET A 252 -35.81 15.42 -19.86
CA MET A 252 -35.00 14.56 -20.70
C MET A 252 -33.52 14.65 -20.27
N GLN A 253 -32.80 13.56 -20.54
CA GLN A 253 -31.51 13.23 -19.95
C GLN A 253 -30.53 14.42 -19.81
N ALA A 254 -30.17 14.66 -18.55
CA ALA A 254 -29.47 15.83 -18.03
C ALA A 254 -28.16 16.21 -18.74
N THR A 255 -28.13 17.32 -19.47
CA THR A 255 -26.90 18.02 -19.86
C THR A 255 -26.63 19.18 -18.89
N LEU A 256 -25.36 19.37 -18.51
CA LEU A 256 -24.94 20.50 -17.67
C LEU A 256 -25.08 21.80 -18.48
N VAL A 257 -25.85 22.75 -17.96
CA VAL A 257 -26.10 24.02 -18.66
C VAL A 257 -25.13 25.07 -18.15
N VAL A 258 -24.25 25.54 -19.02
CA VAL A 258 -23.30 26.63 -18.74
C VAL A 258 -23.92 27.96 -19.14
N ARG A 259 -23.94 28.93 -18.22
CA ARG A 259 -24.46 30.28 -18.42
C ARG A 259 -23.32 31.29 -18.57
N GLY A 260 -23.49 32.26 -19.47
CA GLY A 260 -22.51 33.33 -19.68
C GLY A 260 -21.37 32.98 -20.64
N GLU A 261 -20.31 33.78 -20.60
CA GLU A 261 -19.16 33.67 -21.52
C GLU A 261 -18.19 32.57 -21.09
N LYS A 262 -17.65 31.86 -22.08
CA LYS A 262 -16.67 30.78 -21.90
C LYS A 262 -15.25 31.31 -22.13
N ASN A 263 -14.33 31.00 -21.22
CA ASN A 263 -12.94 31.37 -21.36
C ASN A 263 -12.15 30.27 -22.06
N TYR A 264 -11.66 30.53 -23.27
CA TYR A 264 -10.91 29.55 -24.05
C TYR A 264 -9.43 29.50 -23.68
N LEU A 265 -8.88 28.29 -23.66
CA LEU A 265 -7.48 28.00 -23.38
C LEU A 265 -6.77 27.54 -24.65
N PRO A 266 -5.45 27.77 -24.75
CA PRO A 266 -4.66 27.28 -25.87
C PRO A 266 -4.69 25.75 -25.96
N SER A 267 -4.61 25.22 -27.18
CA SER A 267 -4.56 23.78 -27.43
C SER A 267 -3.41 23.13 -26.66
N SER A 268 -3.74 22.10 -25.90
CA SER A 268 -2.79 21.37 -25.05
C SER A 268 -2.19 20.18 -25.79
N ILE A 269 -0.96 19.81 -25.43
CA ILE A 269 -0.31 18.61 -25.98
C ILE A 269 -0.94 17.33 -25.39
N LEU A 270 -1.03 16.28 -26.20
CA LEU A 270 -1.46 14.95 -25.75
C LEU A 270 -0.32 14.21 -25.04
N SER A 271 -0.11 14.57 -23.78
CA SER A 271 0.86 13.90 -22.92
C SER A 271 0.40 13.96 -21.48
N ILE A 272 0.45 12.83 -20.79
CA ILE A 272 0.19 12.72 -19.36
C ILE A 272 1.38 12.04 -18.69
N GLY A 273 1.41 12.11 -17.37
CA GLY A 273 2.42 11.57 -16.49
C GLY A 273 1.78 10.56 -15.57
N PHE A 274 2.49 9.47 -15.31
CA PHE A 274 2.16 8.51 -14.28
C PHE A 274 3.25 8.58 -13.22
N GLY A 275 2.85 8.73 -11.96
CA GLY A 275 3.79 8.79 -10.85
C GLY A 275 3.17 8.29 -9.56
N ILE A 276 4.02 8.16 -8.54
CA ILE A 276 3.66 7.59 -7.25
C ILE A 276 3.83 8.64 -6.18
N LEU A 277 2.78 8.83 -5.39
CA LEU A 277 2.79 9.56 -4.13
C LEU A 277 2.81 8.56 -2.98
N PHE A 278 3.43 8.95 -1.88
CA PHE A 278 3.42 8.18 -0.64
C PHE A 278 2.64 8.96 0.41
N CYS A 279 1.69 8.28 1.05
CA CYS A 279 1.06 8.78 2.25
C CYS A 279 2.02 8.57 3.42
N VAL A 280 2.34 9.65 4.11
CA VAL A 280 3.22 9.64 5.29
C VAL A 280 2.41 9.88 6.57
N ASP A 281 2.98 9.53 7.71
CA ASP A 281 2.39 9.86 9.00
C ASP A 281 2.33 11.38 9.24
N GLU A 282 1.47 11.80 10.17
CA GLU A 282 1.24 13.23 10.46
C GLU A 282 2.52 13.98 10.86
N VAL A 283 3.45 13.32 11.56
CA VAL A 283 4.72 13.93 11.99
C VAL A 283 5.62 14.20 10.79
N SER A 284 5.77 13.23 9.88
CA SER A 284 6.53 13.42 8.64
C SER A 284 5.85 14.45 7.73
N ALA A 285 4.52 14.44 7.63
CA ALA A 285 3.76 15.42 6.84
C ALA A 285 4.07 16.85 7.28
N HIS A 286 4.05 17.14 8.58
CA HIS A 286 4.39 18.45 9.12
C HIS A 286 5.84 18.87 8.82
N LYS A 287 6.79 17.92 8.81
CA LYS A 287 8.20 18.19 8.44
C LYS A 287 8.32 18.63 6.98
N HIS A 288 7.61 17.96 6.07
CA HIS A 288 7.56 18.34 4.66
C HIS A 288 6.87 19.68 4.44
N GLN A 289 5.78 19.95 5.16
CA GLN A 289 5.06 21.22 5.09
C GLN A 289 5.95 22.41 5.52
N LYS A 290 6.72 22.26 6.61
CA LYS A 290 7.70 23.27 7.03
C LYS A 290 8.79 23.49 5.99
N LYS A 291 9.28 22.42 5.37
CA LYS A 291 10.29 22.50 4.30
C LYS A 291 9.75 23.26 3.08
N LEU A 292 8.51 23.01 2.68
CA LEU A 292 7.87 23.73 1.58
C LEU A 292 7.73 25.23 1.87
N GLN A 293 7.36 25.61 3.10
CA GLN A 293 7.28 27.01 3.51
C GLN A 293 8.64 27.74 3.50
N LEU A 294 9.74 27.01 3.74
CA LEU A 294 11.10 27.57 3.69
C LEU A 294 11.66 27.72 2.27
N VAL A 295 11.10 27.00 1.28
CA VAL A 295 11.56 27.00 -0.11
C VAL A 295 10.91 28.11 -0.94
N VAL A 296 9.77 28.68 -0.51
CA VAL A 296 9.15 29.85 -1.15
C VAL A 296 9.91 31.13 -0.78
N PRO A 297 10.70 31.76 -1.68
CA PRO A 297 11.37 33.01 -1.36
C PRO A 297 10.40 34.18 -1.58
N LEU A 298 10.24 35.02 -0.55
CA LEU A 298 9.73 36.39 -0.54
C LEU A 298 8.70 36.79 -1.61
N ALA A 299 7.43 36.69 -1.26
CA ALA A 299 6.37 37.59 -1.76
C ALA A 299 5.34 37.86 -0.64
N ARG A 300 5.81 38.33 0.51
CA ARG A 300 4.98 39.11 1.44
C ARG A 300 5.67 40.45 1.61
N PRO A 301 5.03 41.59 1.28
CA PRO A 301 5.49 42.87 1.80
C PRO A 301 5.41 42.76 3.32
N GLN A 302 6.56 42.85 3.99
CA GLN A 302 6.61 43.03 5.42
C GLN A 302 6.10 44.46 5.70
N LEU A 303 4.89 44.58 6.23
CA LEU A 303 4.57 45.73 7.06
C LEU A 303 5.28 45.46 8.39
N GLU A 304 6.43 46.10 8.57
CA GLU A 304 7.12 46.15 9.86
C GLU A 304 6.24 46.90 10.85
N ASP A 305 5.77 46.17 11.87
CA ASP A 305 5.35 46.76 13.13
C ASP A 305 6.55 47.47 13.76
N SER A 306 6.57 48.80 13.68
CA SER A 306 7.42 49.64 14.51
C SER A 306 6.63 50.02 15.76
N LEU A 307 6.96 49.35 16.87
CA LEU A 307 6.58 49.78 18.21
C LEU A 307 7.47 50.96 18.61
N GLU A 308 6.90 52.15 18.73
CA GLU A 308 7.37 53.16 19.67
C GLU A 308 6.33 53.32 20.77
N GLU A 309 6.76 53.01 22.01
CA GLU A 309 6.02 53.25 23.25
C GLU A 309 5.91 54.76 23.51
N THR A 310 4.75 55.24 23.98
CA THR A 310 4.62 55.99 25.26
C THR A 310 3.19 56.48 25.55
N SER A 311 2.69 56.04 26.71
CA SER A 311 1.76 56.69 27.68
C SER A 311 0.37 57.25 27.30
N PHE A 312 -0.66 56.56 27.81
CA PHE A 312 -1.80 57.03 28.65
C PHE A 312 -2.28 58.49 28.54
N VAL A 313 -3.57 58.71 28.19
CA VAL A 313 -4.65 59.38 29.00
C VAL A 313 -6.04 59.01 28.44
N ASP A 314 -6.96 58.65 29.33
CA ASP A 314 -8.42 58.42 29.15
C ASP A 314 -9.18 59.58 28.49
N ILE A 315 -10.14 59.33 27.58
CA ILE A 315 -11.50 59.95 27.55
C ILE A 315 -12.50 59.04 26.78
N ALA A 316 -13.65 58.76 27.40
CA ALA A 316 -14.79 57.99 26.90
C ALA A 316 -15.46 58.51 25.60
N PRO A 317 -16.21 57.67 24.85
CA PRO A 317 -16.89 58.07 23.61
C PRO A 317 -18.34 58.49 23.86
N LYS A 318 -18.87 59.42 23.04
CA LYS A 318 -20.29 59.52 22.65
C LYS A 318 -20.51 60.56 21.52
N PRO A 319 -21.65 60.52 20.79
CA PRO A 319 -21.70 60.41 19.31
C PRO A 319 -22.47 61.60 18.68
N ARG A 320 -22.74 61.56 17.36
CA ARG A 320 -23.87 62.20 16.60
C ARG A 320 -23.49 62.32 15.11
N LYS A 321 -24.35 62.33 14.09
CA LYS A 321 -25.80 62.08 13.89
C LYS A 321 -26.04 62.06 12.37
N LYS A 322 -27.01 61.24 11.94
CA LYS A 322 -27.67 61.29 10.61
C LYS A 322 -28.48 62.58 10.41
N LYS A 323 -28.74 62.95 9.14
CA LYS A 323 -29.95 63.61 8.58
C LYS A 323 -29.69 63.94 7.09
N ASN A 324 -30.64 64.00 6.15
CA ASN A 324 -32.00 63.49 5.96
C ASN A 324 -32.41 63.84 4.49
N LEU A 325 -33.35 63.08 3.95
CA LEU A 325 -34.11 63.32 2.70
C LEU A 325 -35.24 64.38 2.90
N PRO A 326 -35.87 64.87 1.81
CA PRO A 326 -37.36 64.85 1.71
C PRO A 326 -37.87 64.45 0.28
N THR A 327 -38.87 63.57 0.02
CA THR A 327 -40.38 63.64 0.06
C THR A 327 -41.02 64.84 -0.68
N LYS A 328 -42.11 64.81 -1.48
CA LYS A 328 -43.31 63.96 -1.81
C LYS A 328 -43.77 64.30 -3.29
N GLU A 329 -44.66 63.58 -4.00
CA GLU A 329 -46.15 63.66 -3.99
C GLU A 329 -46.81 62.66 -4.98
N GLU A 330 -48.13 62.46 -4.83
CA GLU A 330 -49.03 61.40 -5.32
C GLU A 330 -49.74 61.66 -6.69
N GLU A 331 -50.36 60.58 -7.25
CA GLU A 331 -51.77 60.45 -7.73
C GLU A 331 -52.10 59.89 -9.15
N LYS A 332 -52.79 58.71 -9.15
CA LYS A 332 -53.96 58.17 -9.91
C LYS A 332 -54.19 58.25 -11.46
N ARG A 333 -54.58 57.08 -12.04
CA ARG A 333 -55.71 56.71 -12.97
C ARG A 333 -55.46 55.26 -13.50
N LYS A 334 -56.22 54.15 -13.27
CA LYS A 334 -57.56 53.64 -13.73
C LYS A 334 -57.79 53.79 -15.26
N GLU A 335 -58.18 52.81 -16.11
CA GLU A 335 -58.98 51.55 -16.05
C GLU A 335 -58.89 50.80 -17.47
N PRO A 336 -59.70 49.78 -17.93
CA PRO A 336 -59.55 48.31 -17.74
C PRO A 336 -59.83 47.40 -19.01
N LEU A 337 -60.00 46.06 -18.79
CA LEU A 337 -60.69 45.00 -19.62
C LEU A 337 -59.92 44.41 -20.83
N ASP A 338 -59.91 43.10 -21.15
CA ASP A 338 -60.98 42.09 -21.16
C ASP A 338 -60.56 40.67 -20.70
N VAL A 339 -61.54 39.96 -20.14
CA VAL A 339 -61.57 38.53 -19.80
C VAL A 339 -62.34 37.79 -20.90
N ALA A 340 -61.84 36.65 -21.36
CA ALA A 340 -62.65 35.61 -21.99
C ALA A 340 -62.25 34.25 -21.40
N GLN A 341 -63.20 33.64 -20.71
CA GLN A 341 -63.20 32.24 -20.27
C GLN A 341 -63.89 31.39 -21.35
N GLU A 342 -63.55 30.10 -21.41
CA GLU A 342 -64.38 28.91 -21.69
C GLU A 342 -63.37 27.75 -21.85
N ASP A 343 -63.20 26.85 -20.87
CA ASP A 343 -64.03 25.69 -20.44
C ASP A 343 -63.35 24.39 -20.90
N GLU A 344 -62.78 23.67 -19.92
CA GLU A 344 -63.11 22.29 -19.53
C GLU A 344 -62.73 21.20 -20.55
N GLU A 345 -61.75 20.35 -20.19
CA GLU A 345 -62.03 18.91 -20.08
C GLU A 345 -60.92 18.19 -19.29
N ALA A 346 -61.37 17.34 -18.37
CA ALA A 346 -60.58 16.61 -17.40
C ALA A 346 -59.92 15.36 -18.01
N HIS A 347 -58.66 15.12 -17.66
CA HIS A 347 -58.17 13.76 -17.49
C HIS A 347 -57.32 13.66 -16.23
N GLN A 348 -57.87 12.97 -15.24
CA GLN A 348 -57.18 12.54 -14.03
C GLN A 348 -56.18 11.44 -14.42
N GLN A 349 -54.90 11.67 -14.15
CA GLN A 349 -53.96 10.59 -13.87
C GLN A 349 -52.95 11.06 -12.81
N GLU A 350 -53.24 10.60 -11.60
CA GLU A 350 -52.41 10.36 -10.41
C GLU A 350 -51.23 11.31 -10.11
N LEU A 351 -51.39 12.03 -9.01
CA LEU A 351 -50.32 12.69 -8.28
C LEU A 351 -49.29 11.68 -7.76
N GLN A 352 -48.02 11.88 -8.11
CA GLN A 352 -46.92 11.67 -7.17
C GLN A 352 -46.20 13.03 -7.03
N GLY A 353 -46.23 13.58 -5.83
CA GLY A 353 -45.52 14.80 -5.47
C GLY A 353 -44.00 14.60 -5.49
N PRO A 354 -43.22 15.69 -5.44
CA PRO A 354 -41.77 15.64 -5.55
C PRO A 354 -41.16 14.91 -4.35
N GLU A 355 -40.21 14.01 -4.61
CA GLU A 355 -39.31 13.47 -3.60
C GLU A 355 -38.50 14.64 -3.00
N GLU A 356 -38.75 14.95 -1.73
CA GLU A 356 -38.00 15.93 -0.92
C GLU A 356 -36.72 15.32 -0.31
N ASP A 357 -36.11 14.31 -0.95
CA ASP A 357 -34.98 13.56 -0.36
C ASP A 357 -33.58 14.10 -0.76
N ASP A 358 -33.49 15.07 -1.68
CA ASP A 358 -32.18 15.54 -2.20
C ASP A 358 -31.44 16.51 -1.25
N ALA A 359 -32.12 17.15 -0.29
CA ALA A 359 -31.52 18.22 0.52
C ALA A 359 -30.73 17.73 1.75
N GLU A 360 -31.15 16.60 2.36
CA GLU A 360 -30.47 16.03 3.52
C GLU A 360 -29.19 15.27 3.11
N ASP A 361 -29.22 14.59 1.95
CA ASP A 361 -28.03 13.95 1.36
C ASP A 361 -27.01 14.97 0.84
N ASP A 362 -27.43 16.18 0.45
CA ASP A 362 -26.50 17.21 -0.04
C ASP A 362 -25.62 17.81 1.08
N LEU A 363 -26.09 17.84 2.33
CA LEU A 363 -25.34 18.40 3.46
C LEU A 363 -24.25 17.45 4.00
N THR A 364 -24.45 16.14 3.93
CA THR A 364 -23.57 15.13 4.52
C THR A 364 -22.25 14.93 3.75
N GLU A 365 -22.26 14.93 2.40
CA GLU A 365 -21.02 14.80 1.60
C GLU A 365 -20.34 16.13 1.22
N PHE A 366 -20.97 17.31 1.39
CA PHE A 366 -20.22 18.59 1.31
C PHE A 366 -19.22 18.68 2.48
N ALA A 367 -19.58 18.14 3.65
CA ALA A 367 -18.68 17.98 4.80
C ALA A 367 -17.51 17.02 4.52
N GLU A 368 -17.64 16.04 3.61
CA GLU A 368 -16.51 15.18 3.21
C GLU A 368 -15.40 15.93 2.48
N THR A 369 -15.68 17.12 1.93
CA THR A 369 -14.67 17.96 1.29
C THR A 369 -13.90 18.82 2.29
N GLU A 370 -14.40 18.99 3.52
CA GLU A 370 -13.70 19.68 4.59
C GLU A 370 -12.49 18.85 5.04
N GLY A 371 -11.31 19.47 5.13
CA GLY A 371 -10.07 18.78 5.46
C GLY A 371 -9.33 18.13 4.27
N THR A 372 -9.79 18.33 3.03
CA THR A 372 -9.07 17.87 1.82
C THR A 372 -7.61 18.37 1.79
N GLU A 373 -7.35 19.58 2.27
CA GLU A 373 -5.99 20.13 2.36
C GLU A 373 -5.06 19.32 3.28
N VAL A 374 -5.60 18.78 4.37
CA VAL A 374 -4.86 17.94 5.32
C VAL A 374 -4.50 16.61 4.67
N LEU A 375 -5.46 16.00 3.96
CA LEU A 375 -5.23 14.76 3.21
C LEU A 375 -4.16 14.95 2.13
N ILE A 376 -4.19 16.08 1.41
CA ILE A 376 -3.18 16.40 0.40
C ILE A 376 -1.80 16.64 1.04
N ALA A 377 -1.75 17.29 2.20
CA ALA A 377 -0.49 17.56 2.90
C ALA A 377 0.24 16.28 3.37
N GLN A 378 -0.48 15.17 3.55
CA GLN A 378 0.11 13.86 3.86
C GLN A 378 0.71 13.15 2.64
N LEU A 379 0.46 13.63 1.42
CA LEU A 379 0.97 13.03 0.19
C LEU A 379 2.31 13.65 -0.21
N VAL A 380 3.34 12.81 -0.31
CA VAL A 380 4.70 13.23 -0.64
C VAL A 380 5.22 12.48 -1.86
N SER A 381 5.80 13.20 -2.82
CA SER A 381 6.39 12.63 -4.04
C SER A 381 7.83 12.11 -3.85
N ASN A 382 8.54 12.65 -2.86
CA ASN A 382 9.93 12.36 -2.51
C ASN A 382 10.07 12.06 -1.01
N PRO A 383 9.74 10.85 -0.55
CA PRO A 383 9.97 10.46 0.83
C PRO A 383 11.47 10.49 1.17
N GLY A 384 11.77 10.99 2.38
CA GLY A 384 13.08 10.95 3.03
C GLY A 384 13.31 9.62 3.77
N PRO A 385 14.56 9.35 4.18
CA PRO A 385 14.93 8.09 4.83
C PRO A 385 14.31 7.92 6.24
N GLU A 386 13.94 9.03 6.89
CA GLU A 386 13.34 9.06 8.23
C GLU A 386 11.80 9.06 8.19
N ASP A 387 11.19 9.11 7.01
CA ASP A 387 9.74 9.23 6.90
C ASP A 387 9.06 7.88 7.09
N VAL A 388 7.96 7.87 7.84
CA VAL A 388 7.15 6.66 8.02
C VAL A 388 6.13 6.59 6.89
N LEU A 389 6.31 5.65 5.96
CA LEU A 389 5.44 5.46 4.81
C LEU A 389 4.29 4.51 5.13
N LEU A 390 3.05 5.00 5.02
CA LEU A 390 1.85 4.21 5.28
C LEU A 390 1.42 3.40 4.07
N TYR A 391 1.23 4.06 2.92
CA TYR A 391 0.85 3.42 1.66
C TYR A 391 1.25 4.27 0.45
N ALA A 392 1.25 3.65 -0.73
CA ALA A 392 1.50 4.31 -2.00
C ALA A 392 0.20 4.53 -2.79
N VAL A 393 0.14 5.65 -3.51
CA VAL A 393 -1.00 6.07 -4.32
C VAL A 393 -0.53 6.43 -5.73
N PRO A 394 -1.09 5.82 -6.79
CA PRO A 394 -0.79 6.24 -8.15
C PRO A 394 -1.52 7.54 -8.49
N MET A 395 -0.80 8.49 -9.07
CA MET A 395 -1.36 9.71 -9.63
C MET A 395 -1.14 9.74 -11.15
N VAL A 396 -2.17 10.14 -11.90
CA VAL A 396 -2.07 10.39 -13.34
C VAL A 396 -2.47 11.83 -13.60
N GLY A 397 -1.60 12.62 -14.22
CA GLY A 397 -1.86 14.03 -14.49
C GLY A 397 -1.01 14.57 -15.63
N PRO A 398 -0.98 15.88 -15.87
CA PRO A 398 -0.20 16.49 -16.95
C PRO A 398 1.32 16.37 -16.72
N TYR A 399 2.08 15.90 -17.72
CA TYR A 399 3.53 15.64 -17.56
C TYR A 399 4.42 16.84 -17.90
N GLU A 400 4.00 17.69 -18.84
CA GLU A 400 4.89 18.69 -19.45
C GLU A 400 4.14 19.97 -19.82
N PHE A 401 4.77 21.10 -19.51
CA PHE A 401 4.43 22.43 -19.98
C PHE A 401 5.45 22.81 -21.05
N SER A 402 5.00 22.94 -22.31
CA SER A 402 5.88 23.31 -23.41
C SER A 402 6.14 24.82 -23.40
N LEU A 403 7.20 25.26 -22.73
CA LEU A 403 7.74 26.63 -22.82
C LEU A 403 8.39 26.95 -24.18
N ARG A 404 8.29 26.09 -25.20
CA ARG A 404 8.98 26.26 -26.49
C ARG A 404 8.78 27.65 -27.12
N SER A 405 7.62 28.28 -26.89
CA SER A 405 7.32 29.62 -27.41
C SER A 405 8.06 30.75 -26.65
N LEU A 406 8.21 30.65 -25.32
CA LEU A 406 8.98 31.60 -24.51
C LEU A 406 10.50 31.39 -24.66
N PHE A 407 10.93 30.14 -24.80
CA PHE A 407 12.33 29.74 -24.97
C PHE A 407 12.96 30.38 -26.22
N ARG A 408 12.20 30.52 -27.32
CA ARG A 408 12.69 31.09 -28.59
C ARG A 408 12.98 32.59 -28.53
N ILE A 409 12.32 33.30 -27.60
CA ILE A 409 12.44 34.75 -27.41
C ILE A 409 13.55 35.07 -26.40
N LEU A 410 13.63 34.31 -25.30
CA LEU A 410 14.59 34.56 -24.21
C LEU A 410 16.02 34.07 -24.53
N VAL A 411 16.19 32.95 -25.25
CA VAL A 411 17.52 32.41 -25.60
C VAL A 411 18.29 33.34 -26.56
N ARG A 412 17.62 34.24 -27.28
CA ARG A 412 18.28 35.23 -28.14
C ARG A 412 18.86 36.44 -27.40
N ARG A 413 18.62 36.60 -26.10
CA ARG A 413 18.94 37.84 -25.35
C ARG A 413 19.69 37.66 -24.02
N MET A 414 19.91 36.44 -23.53
CA MET A 414 20.51 36.21 -22.20
C MET A 414 21.87 35.50 -22.26
N CYS A 415 22.83 35.95 -21.44
CA CYS A 415 24.13 35.31 -21.27
C CYS A 415 24.02 33.97 -20.51
N CYS A 416 24.99 33.06 -20.73
CA CYS A 416 24.98 31.68 -20.23
C CYS A 416 24.80 31.55 -18.70
N PHE A 417 25.27 32.53 -17.91
CA PHE A 417 25.18 32.48 -16.45
C PHE A 417 23.76 32.74 -15.93
N THR A 418 23.04 33.70 -16.52
CA THR A 418 21.61 33.93 -16.28
C THR A 418 20.77 32.79 -16.83
N LEU A 419 21.18 32.15 -17.93
CA LEU A 419 20.48 31.00 -18.48
C LEU A 419 20.53 29.79 -17.54
N CYS A 420 21.66 29.52 -16.86
CA CYS A 420 21.76 28.43 -15.88
C CYS A 420 20.89 28.66 -14.65
N LEU A 421 20.94 29.85 -14.04
CA LEU A 421 20.08 30.19 -12.90
C LEU A 421 18.60 30.22 -13.30
N TRP A 422 18.27 30.64 -14.52
CA TRP A 422 16.92 30.63 -15.07
C TRP A 422 16.45 29.23 -15.42
N LEU A 423 17.33 28.33 -15.86
CA LEU A 423 17.04 26.90 -16.07
C LEU A 423 16.82 26.15 -14.74
N ASP A 424 17.57 26.49 -13.69
CA ASP A 424 17.32 25.97 -12.33
C ASP A 424 16.07 26.59 -11.69
N LEU A 425 15.72 27.84 -11.99
CA LEU A 425 14.44 28.44 -11.59
C LEU A 425 13.27 27.83 -12.40
N MET A 426 13.50 27.48 -13.66
CA MET A 426 12.50 26.84 -14.55
C MET A 426 12.31 25.35 -14.28
N ARG A 427 13.20 24.71 -13.49
CA ARG A 427 12.97 23.35 -12.97
C ARG A 427 11.77 23.26 -12.03
N TYR A 428 11.39 24.35 -11.36
CA TYR A 428 10.25 24.41 -10.45
C TYR A 428 8.87 24.41 -11.15
N LEU A 429 8.79 24.10 -12.45
CA LEU A 429 7.63 24.45 -13.28
C LEU A 429 6.70 23.31 -13.69
N LEU A 430 6.83 22.06 -13.24
CA LEU A 430 5.90 20.97 -13.65
C LEU A 430 5.37 20.14 -12.47
N ALA A 431 4.09 19.75 -12.54
CA ALA A 431 3.43 18.93 -11.51
C ALA A 431 4.17 17.62 -11.21
N PHE A 432 4.78 16.99 -12.22
CA PHE A 432 5.60 15.78 -12.06
C PHE A 432 7.11 16.06 -12.00
N HIS A 433 7.61 17.31 -12.02
CA HIS A 433 9.06 17.53 -12.07
C HIS A 433 9.78 16.95 -10.84
N ASP A 434 9.19 17.12 -9.66
CA ASP A 434 9.81 16.73 -8.40
C ASP A 434 9.33 15.36 -7.94
N PHE A 435 8.89 14.49 -8.84
CA PHE A 435 8.54 13.12 -8.49
C PHE A 435 9.75 12.20 -8.62
N LYS A 436 10.08 11.49 -7.54
CA LYS A 436 11.10 10.43 -7.52
C LYS A 436 10.74 9.30 -8.49
N TYR A 437 9.44 8.95 -8.54
CA TYR A 437 8.90 7.91 -9.40
C TYR A 437 7.90 8.50 -10.37
N LYS A 438 8.33 8.68 -11.62
CA LYS A 438 7.51 9.24 -12.70
C LYS A 438 7.87 8.67 -14.06
N ALA A 439 6.87 8.54 -14.91
CA ALA A 439 7.00 8.18 -16.30
C ALA A 439 6.07 9.05 -17.16
N LYS A 440 6.52 9.41 -18.36
CA LYS A 440 5.68 10.08 -19.35
C LYS A 440 4.83 9.03 -20.05
N ILE A 441 3.59 9.38 -20.34
CA ILE A 441 2.65 8.56 -21.09
C ILE A 441 2.16 9.37 -22.29
N LYS A 442 2.24 8.76 -23.47
CA LYS A 442 1.77 9.32 -24.74
C LYS A 442 0.77 8.37 -25.41
N PRO A 443 -0.04 8.84 -26.38
CA PRO A 443 -0.85 7.96 -27.22
C PRO A 443 -0.01 6.85 -27.88
N GLY A 444 -0.57 5.65 -27.97
CA GLY A 444 0.12 4.48 -28.51
C GLY A 444 -0.80 3.25 -28.62
N ALA A 445 -0.20 2.06 -28.75
CA ALA A 445 -0.96 0.83 -28.97
C ALA A 445 -1.06 -0.09 -27.72
N THR A 446 -0.42 0.25 -26.60
CA THR A 446 -0.31 -0.66 -25.45
C THR A 446 -1.52 -0.55 -24.52
N ARG A 447 -2.02 -1.68 -24.02
CA ARG A 447 -3.07 -1.70 -22.99
C ARG A 447 -2.59 -1.04 -21.69
N ARG A 448 -3.48 -0.29 -21.02
CA ARG A 448 -3.19 0.46 -19.79
C ARG A 448 -2.49 -0.35 -18.69
N GLY A 449 -2.92 -1.60 -18.43
CA GLY A 449 -2.29 -2.46 -17.42
C GLY A 449 -0.86 -2.88 -17.77
N LYS A 450 -0.59 -3.14 -19.06
CA LYS A 450 0.78 -3.47 -19.52
C LYS A 450 1.68 -2.24 -19.46
N ALA A 451 1.16 -1.06 -19.81
CA ALA A 451 1.86 0.20 -19.65
C ALA A 451 2.17 0.49 -18.18
N GLY A 452 1.19 0.37 -17.29
CA GLY A 452 1.35 0.56 -15.85
C GLY A 452 2.39 -0.36 -15.22
N ARG A 453 2.34 -1.66 -15.51
CA ARG A 453 3.35 -2.63 -15.06
C ARG A 453 4.75 -2.28 -15.58
N ALA A 454 4.87 -1.90 -16.85
CA ALA A 454 6.15 -1.45 -17.39
C ALA A 454 6.69 -0.21 -16.67
N ALA A 455 5.84 0.74 -16.27
CA ALA A 455 6.25 1.89 -15.47
C ALA A 455 6.72 1.47 -14.06
N ILE A 456 5.99 0.59 -13.38
CA ILE A 456 6.41 0.07 -12.07
C ILE A 456 7.73 -0.70 -12.16
N ASP A 457 7.92 -1.55 -13.16
CA ASP A 457 9.17 -2.27 -13.37
C ASP A 457 10.36 -1.33 -13.57
N LEU A 458 10.13 -0.16 -14.18
CA LEU A 458 11.14 0.89 -14.29
C LEU A 458 11.42 1.55 -12.94
N PHE A 459 10.39 1.81 -12.14
CA PHE A 459 10.52 2.41 -10.81
C PHE A 459 11.28 1.51 -9.82
N LEU A 460 11.05 0.20 -9.87
CA LEU A 460 11.72 -0.78 -9.01
C LEU A 460 13.22 -0.92 -9.30
N ARG A 461 13.68 -0.53 -10.49
CA ARG A 461 15.10 -0.50 -10.87
C ARG A 461 15.85 0.71 -10.29
N ASN A 462 15.14 1.68 -9.70
CA ASN A 462 15.79 2.85 -9.13
C ASN A 462 16.70 2.45 -7.95
N ARG A 463 17.99 2.80 -8.04
CA ARG A 463 18.99 2.47 -7.01
C ARG A 463 18.79 3.26 -5.73
N ASN A 464 18.25 4.47 -5.83
CA ASN A 464 18.03 5.38 -4.70
C ASN A 464 16.71 5.09 -3.96
N ALA A 465 16.06 3.97 -4.26
CA ALA A 465 14.80 3.57 -3.68
C ALA A 465 15.03 2.78 -2.37
N GLY A 466 14.40 3.21 -1.29
CA GLY A 466 14.39 2.51 0.00
C GLY A 466 13.69 1.16 -0.09
N GLN A 467 13.96 0.26 0.87
CA GLN A 467 13.35 -1.06 0.87
C GLN A 467 11.83 -1.00 1.03
N VAL A 468 11.34 -0.16 1.95
CA VAL A 468 9.90 0.07 2.20
C VAL A 468 9.23 0.66 0.96
N GLU A 469 9.84 1.67 0.31
CA GLU A 469 9.33 2.24 -0.94
C GLU A 469 9.14 1.17 -2.01
N LYS A 470 10.15 0.30 -2.21
CA LYS A 470 10.06 -0.80 -3.18
C LYS A 470 8.95 -1.79 -2.85
N GLU A 471 8.73 -2.09 -1.57
CA GLU A 471 7.66 -3.00 -1.14
C GLU A 471 6.27 -2.41 -1.41
N LEU A 472 6.07 -1.13 -1.08
CA LEU A 472 4.81 -0.42 -1.39
C LEU A 472 4.57 -0.31 -2.90
N ILE A 473 5.62 -0.04 -3.68
CA ILE A 473 5.53 0.00 -5.15
C ILE A 473 5.18 -1.40 -5.72
N ARG A 474 5.79 -2.48 -5.20
CA ARG A 474 5.45 -3.85 -5.63
C ARG A 474 4.01 -4.22 -5.29
N ALA A 475 3.49 -3.78 -4.15
CA ALA A 475 2.11 -4.05 -3.76
C ALA A 475 1.11 -3.50 -4.79
N MET A 476 1.38 -2.33 -5.37
CA MET A 476 0.54 -1.74 -6.42
C MET A 476 0.59 -2.50 -7.76
N ALA A 477 1.65 -3.25 -8.06
CA ALA A 477 1.77 -3.97 -9.33
C ALA A 477 0.67 -5.03 -9.53
N ASN A 478 0.12 -5.53 -8.42
CA ASN A 478 -0.84 -6.63 -8.40
C ASN A 478 -2.31 -6.17 -8.43
N GLY A 479 -2.60 -4.91 -8.10
CA GLY A 479 -3.97 -4.37 -8.15
C GLY A 479 -4.31 -3.86 -9.55
N GLU A 480 -5.44 -4.29 -10.11
CA GLU A 480 -5.90 -3.79 -11.42
C GLU A 480 -6.52 -2.39 -11.31
N GLU A 481 -7.03 -2.05 -10.13
CA GLU A 481 -7.63 -0.77 -9.79
C GLU A 481 -6.66 0.41 -9.96
N PHE A 482 -5.35 0.18 -9.82
CA PHE A 482 -4.32 1.23 -9.91
C PHE A 482 -4.07 1.73 -11.33
N TRP A 483 -4.52 0.98 -12.35
CA TRP A 483 -4.33 1.34 -13.76
C TRP A 483 -5.52 2.07 -14.37
N ILE A 484 -6.63 2.18 -13.64
CA ILE A 484 -7.91 2.68 -14.18
C ILE A 484 -7.79 4.11 -14.71
N ASN A 485 -6.91 4.92 -14.10
CA ASN A 485 -6.67 6.30 -14.48
C ASN A 485 -5.71 6.43 -15.67
N ILE A 486 -5.04 5.37 -16.13
CA ILE A 486 -4.20 5.44 -17.33
C ILE A 486 -5.12 5.29 -18.57
N PRO A 487 -5.08 6.24 -19.53
CA PRO A 487 -5.77 6.11 -20.81
C PRO A 487 -5.43 4.81 -21.53
N HIS A 488 -6.41 4.25 -22.22
CA HIS A 488 -6.19 3.11 -23.10
C HIS A 488 -5.31 3.49 -24.30
N GLY A 489 -4.62 2.50 -24.86
CA GLY A 489 -3.61 2.65 -25.94
C GLY A 489 -2.67 3.80 -25.69
N CYS A 490 -1.75 3.51 -24.80
CA CYS A 490 -0.74 4.42 -24.41
C CYS A 490 0.63 3.79 -24.61
N HIS A 491 1.66 4.61 -24.50
CA HIS A 491 3.05 4.17 -24.51
C HIS A 491 3.79 4.90 -23.40
N VAL A 492 4.53 4.12 -22.60
CA VAL A 492 5.32 4.64 -21.48
C VAL A 492 6.69 5.05 -21.98
N PHE A 493 7.08 6.27 -21.65
CA PHE A 493 8.34 6.88 -21.99
C PHE A 493 9.01 7.40 -20.71
N ALA A 494 10.12 6.77 -20.30
CA ALA A 494 10.85 7.15 -19.09
C ALA A 494 12.35 7.33 -19.39
N PRO A 495 12.74 8.36 -20.16
CA PRO A 495 14.11 8.54 -20.64
C PRO A 495 15.13 8.62 -19.49
N GLN A 496 14.74 9.23 -18.35
CA GLN A 496 15.55 9.32 -17.14
C GLN A 496 15.93 7.97 -16.52
N LEU A 497 15.14 6.92 -16.73
CA LEU A 497 15.39 5.57 -16.18
C LEU A 497 16.01 4.62 -17.22
N HIS A 498 16.01 5.00 -18.50
CA HIS A 498 16.69 4.26 -19.57
C HIS A 498 18.18 4.63 -19.69
N ALA A 499 18.61 5.78 -19.16
CA ALA A 499 19.99 6.25 -19.23
C ALA A 499 21.01 5.38 -18.46
N ASN A 500 20.55 4.50 -17.57
CA ASN A 500 21.40 3.62 -16.74
C ASN A 500 21.36 2.14 -17.19
N LYS A 501 20.99 1.86 -18.45
CA LYS A 501 21.03 0.50 -19.00
C LYS A 501 22.43 0.07 -19.44
#